data_AF-A0A946TVW8-F1
#
_entry.id   AF-A0A946TVW8-F1
#
_cell.length_a   1.000
_cell.length_b   1.000
_cell.length_c   1.000
_cell.angle_alpha   90.00
_cell.angle_beta   90.00
_cell.angle_gamma   90.00
#
_symmetry.space_group_name_H-M   'P 1'
#
loop_
_entity.id
_entity.type
_entity.pdbx_description
1 polymer ?
#
loop_
_entity_poly.entity_id
_entity_poly.type
_entity_poly.pdbx_seq_one_letter_code
_entity_poly.pdbx_strand_id
1 'polypeptide(L)'
;KVGITQVQAESITANTAKVESIDALQSQMEAMTQQLNQLASQIPQLQASIEEKDAKIAELEEGGGQSLEEVLEQVRDARAGSVVLSVNPDSNSVTLGLTIEQSDNLVEWTSLDGELTRTIPIPDSKKFYRFALDK
;
A
#
# COMPACT_ATOMS: atom_id res chain seq x y z
N LYS A 1 -57.59 -51.69 -39.52
CA LYS A 1 -56.53 -51.02 -38.73
C LYS A 1 -56.38 -49.62 -39.32
N VAL A 2 -56.77 -48.57 -38.61
CA VAL A 2 -56.63 -47.19 -39.12
C VAL A 2 -55.20 -46.74 -38.78
N GLY A 3 -54.42 -46.37 -39.79
CA GLY A 3 -53.06 -45.85 -39.63
C GLY A 3 -53.06 -44.36 -39.29
N ILE A 4 -51.89 -43.84 -38.92
CA ILE A 4 -51.66 -42.39 -38.77
C ILE A 4 -51.73 -41.69 -40.14
N THR A 5 -52.30 -40.48 -40.17
CA THR A 5 -52.34 -39.64 -41.36
C THR A 5 -50.99 -38.94 -41.57
N GLN A 6 -50.72 -38.47 -42.80
CA GLN A 6 -49.49 -37.72 -43.11
C GLN A 6 -49.30 -36.49 -42.20
N VAL A 7 -50.37 -35.74 -41.94
CA VAL A 7 -50.36 -34.56 -41.05
C VAL A 7 -49.99 -34.94 -39.62
N GLN A 8 -50.47 -36.09 -39.13
CA GLN A 8 -50.08 -36.61 -37.81
C GLN A 8 -48.60 -37.00 -37.77
N ALA A 9 -48.07 -37.60 -38.83
CA ALA A 9 -46.65 -37.95 -38.93
C ALA A 9 -45.76 -36.69 -38.94
N GLU A 10 -46.10 -35.67 -39.71
CA GLU A 10 -45.37 -34.39 -39.75
C GLU A 10 -45.39 -33.68 -38.38
N SER A 11 -46.53 -33.71 -37.70
CA SER A 11 -46.68 -33.14 -36.35
C SER A 11 -45.82 -33.87 -35.32
N ILE A 12 -45.72 -35.20 -35.42
CA ILE A 12 -44.85 -36.00 -34.54
C ILE A 12 -43.39 -35.60 -34.76
N THR A 13 -42.92 -35.53 -36.01
CA THR A 13 -41.55 -35.11 -36.33
C THR A 13 -41.23 -33.73 -35.78
N ALA A 14 -42.13 -32.76 -35.96
CA ALA A 14 -41.95 -31.41 -35.44
C ALA A 14 -41.90 -31.37 -33.90
N ASN A 15 -42.69 -32.21 -33.23
CA ASN A 15 -42.68 -32.30 -31.77
C ASN A 15 -41.43 -33.00 -31.25
N THR A 16 -40.91 -34.02 -31.94
CA THR A 16 -39.63 -34.66 -31.61
C THR A 16 -38.49 -33.64 -31.63
N ALA A 17 -38.40 -32.80 -32.67
CA ALA A 17 -37.38 -31.76 -32.76
C ALA A 17 -37.49 -30.70 -31.64
N LYS A 18 -38.72 -30.38 -31.20
CA LYS A 18 -38.93 -29.50 -30.04
C LYS A 18 -38.47 -30.14 -28.73
N VAL A 19 -38.69 -31.43 -28.54
CA VAL A 19 -38.22 -32.17 -27.35
C VAL A 19 -36.70 -32.17 -27.31
N GLU A 20 -36.02 -32.45 -28.43
CA GLU A 20 -34.55 -32.38 -28.51
C GLU A 20 -34.02 -30.98 -28.15
N SER A 21 -34.73 -29.92 -28.57
CA SER A 21 -34.38 -28.54 -28.21
C SER A 21 -34.58 -28.27 -26.71
N ILE A 22 -35.60 -28.87 -26.08
CA ILE A 22 -35.84 -28.75 -24.63
C ILE A 22 -34.72 -29.45 -23.85
N ASP A 23 -34.29 -30.63 -24.28
CA ASP A 23 -33.20 -31.38 -23.64
C ASP A 23 -31.86 -30.60 -23.71
N ALA A 24 -31.61 -29.94 -24.86
CA ALA A 24 -30.45 -29.07 -25.02
C ALA A 24 -30.50 -27.85 -24.08
N LEU A 25 -31.66 -27.21 -23.94
CA LEU A 25 -31.83 -26.08 -23.01
C LEU A 25 -31.69 -26.50 -21.55
N GLN A 26 -32.18 -27.69 -21.18
CA GLN A 26 -32.00 -28.25 -19.84
C GLN A 26 -30.52 -28.46 -19.52
N SER A 27 -29.77 -29.05 -20.45
CA SER A 27 -28.33 -29.25 -20.29
C SER A 27 -27.59 -27.92 -20.12
N GLN A 28 -28.00 -26.87 -20.85
CA GLN A 28 -27.43 -25.53 -20.68
C GLN A 28 -27.79 -24.90 -19.32
N MET A 29 -29.02 -25.07 -18.84
CA MET A 29 -29.43 -24.59 -17.51
C MET A 29 -28.65 -25.27 -16.39
N GLU A 30 -28.40 -26.57 -16.50
CA GLU A 30 -27.57 -27.31 -15.53
C GLU A 30 -26.13 -26.77 -15.50
N ALA A 31 -25.53 -26.55 -16.68
CA ALA A 31 -24.19 -25.97 -16.78
C ALA A 31 -24.15 -24.55 -16.17
N MET A 32 -25.14 -23.73 -16.46
CA MET A 32 -25.24 -22.37 -15.92
C MET A 32 -25.45 -22.37 -14.39
N THR A 33 -26.21 -23.33 -13.87
CA THR A 33 -26.42 -23.53 -12.42
C THR A 33 -25.10 -23.89 -11.73
N GLN A 34 -24.29 -24.74 -12.35
CA GLN A 34 -22.96 -25.07 -11.84
C GLN A 34 -22.03 -23.85 -11.82
N GLN A 35 -22.02 -23.05 -12.89
CA GLN A 35 -21.25 -21.80 -12.95
C GLN A 35 -21.69 -20.79 -11.88
N LEU A 36 -23.00 -20.64 -11.65
CA LEU A 36 -23.54 -19.78 -10.61
C LEU A 36 -23.09 -20.23 -9.21
N ASN A 37 -23.12 -21.53 -8.93
CA ASN A 37 -22.65 -22.06 -7.66
C ASN A 37 -21.15 -21.84 -7.47
N GLN A 38 -20.35 -21.98 -8.53
CA GLN A 38 -18.92 -21.70 -8.50
C GLN A 38 -18.65 -20.22 -8.19
N LEU A 39 -19.33 -19.29 -8.87
CA LEU A 39 -19.20 -17.86 -8.60
C LEU A 39 -19.66 -17.50 -7.18
N ALA A 40 -20.77 -18.08 -6.73
CA ALA A 40 -21.27 -17.87 -5.38
C ALA A 40 -20.24 -18.30 -4.31
N SER A 41 -19.45 -19.35 -4.57
CA SER A 41 -18.39 -19.79 -3.65
C SER A 41 -17.16 -18.87 -3.62
N GLN A 42 -16.93 -18.07 -4.66
CA GLN A 42 -15.80 -17.13 -4.74
C GLN A 42 -16.07 -15.81 -4.01
N ILE A 43 -17.34 -15.39 -3.90
CA ILE A 43 -17.73 -14.13 -3.26
C ILE A 43 -17.22 -14.05 -1.80
N PRO A 44 -17.40 -15.07 -0.94
CA PRO A 44 -16.88 -15.03 0.43
C PRO A 44 -15.36 -14.93 0.51
N GLN A 45 -14.65 -15.55 -0.43
CA GLN A 45 -13.17 -15.53 -0.46
C GLN A 45 -12.65 -14.13 -0.79
N LEU A 46 -13.27 -13.45 -1.74
CA LEU A 46 -12.93 -12.08 -2.09
C LEU A 46 -13.28 -11.11 -0.96
N GLN A 47 -14.40 -11.31 -0.28
CA GLN A 47 -14.79 -10.50 0.89
C GLN A 47 -13.76 -10.61 2.01
N ALA A 48 -13.32 -11.82 2.36
CA ALA A 48 -12.30 -12.03 3.39
C ALA A 48 -10.96 -11.36 3.01
N SER A 49 -10.56 -11.41 1.73
CA SER A 49 -9.32 -10.78 1.28
C SER A 49 -9.40 -9.25 1.30
N ILE A 50 -10.58 -8.66 1.06
CA ILE A 50 -10.81 -7.22 1.19
C ILE A 50 -10.70 -6.82 2.66
N GLU A 51 -11.36 -7.54 3.56
CA GLU A 51 -11.29 -7.27 5.01
C GLU A 51 -9.85 -7.32 5.54
N GLU A 52 -9.04 -8.30 5.11
CA GLU A 52 -7.62 -8.38 5.46
C GLU A 52 -6.82 -7.15 4.94
N LYS A 53 -7.08 -6.74 3.70
CA LYS A 53 -6.42 -5.59 3.09
C LYS A 53 -6.83 -4.28 3.77
N ASP A 54 -8.09 -4.12 4.12
CA ASP A 54 -8.61 -2.94 4.80
C ASP A 54 -8.03 -2.84 6.21
N ALA A 55 -7.90 -3.96 6.93
CA ALA A 55 -7.20 -3.99 8.22
C ALA A 55 -5.74 -3.54 8.09
N LYS A 56 -5.03 -4.03 7.07
CA LYS A 56 -3.64 -3.62 6.81
C LYS A 56 -3.52 -2.16 6.41
N ILE A 57 -4.48 -1.63 5.66
CA ILE A 57 -4.52 -0.19 5.31
C ILE A 57 -4.73 0.62 6.59
N ALA A 58 -5.68 0.24 7.45
CA ALA A 58 -5.93 0.92 8.71
C ALA A 58 -4.68 0.91 9.62
N GLU A 59 -3.96 -0.21 9.71
CA GLU A 59 -2.68 -0.27 10.45
C GLU A 59 -1.62 0.67 9.87
N LEU A 60 -1.52 0.77 8.54
CA LEU A 60 -0.59 1.67 7.88
C LEU A 60 -0.97 3.15 8.06
N GLU A 61 -2.26 3.46 8.05
CA GLU A 61 -2.81 4.80 8.29
C GLU A 61 -2.71 5.23 9.75
N GLU A 62 -2.87 4.30 10.71
CA GLU A 62 -2.83 4.58 12.15
C GLU A 62 -1.41 4.59 12.73
N GLY A 63 -0.43 3.94 12.11
CA GLY A 63 0.94 3.93 12.64
C GLY A 63 2.04 3.27 11.81
N GLY A 64 1.83 2.99 10.52
CA GLY A 64 2.82 2.27 9.70
C GLY A 64 3.60 3.11 8.70
N GLY A 65 3.19 4.36 8.45
CA GLY A 65 4.02 5.33 7.75
C GLY A 65 4.59 6.27 8.78
N GLN A 66 5.85 6.09 9.19
CA GLN A 66 6.58 7.22 9.73
C GLN A 66 6.40 8.37 8.74
N SER A 67 5.75 9.46 9.16
CA SER A 67 5.64 10.65 8.32
C SER A 67 7.03 11.05 7.86
N LEU A 68 7.14 11.69 6.70
CA LEU A 68 8.44 12.17 6.23
C LEU A 68 9.08 13.07 7.29
N GLU A 69 8.25 13.82 8.02
CA GLU A 69 8.62 14.60 9.20
C GLU A 69 9.20 13.73 10.33
N GLU A 70 8.58 12.61 10.70
CA GLU A 70 9.11 11.69 11.73
C GLU A 70 10.37 10.95 11.27
N VAL A 71 10.48 10.54 10.00
CA VAL A 71 11.69 9.93 9.45
C VAL A 71 12.83 10.94 9.43
N LEU A 72 12.55 12.18 8.98
CA LEU A 72 13.54 13.24 8.97
C LEU A 72 13.93 13.67 10.38
N GLU A 73 13.00 13.65 11.34
CA GLU A 73 13.33 13.91 12.75
C GLU A 73 14.18 12.80 13.34
N GLN A 74 13.95 11.52 13.00
CA GLN A 74 14.86 10.42 13.37
C GLN A 74 16.24 10.50 12.70
N VAL A 75 16.32 11.03 11.48
CA VAL A 75 17.59 11.27 10.79
C VAL A 75 18.32 12.50 11.36
N ARG A 76 17.59 13.50 11.86
CA ARG A 76 18.14 14.68 12.57
C ARG A 76 18.54 14.34 14.00
N ASP A 77 17.78 13.48 14.67
CA ASP A 77 18.06 12.90 15.98
C ASP A 77 19.08 11.75 15.86
N ALA A 78 20.20 12.03 15.19
CA ALA A 78 21.38 11.19 15.26
C ALA A 78 21.98 11.26 16.67
N ARG A 79 21.29 10.70 17.67
CA ARG A 79 21.74 10.23 18.99
C ARG A 79 23.03 10.87 19.51
N ALA A 80 22.98 11.56 20.66
CA ALA A 80 24.13 12.00 21.47
C ALA A 80 25.51 11.94 20.77
N GLY A 81 25.86 13.04 20.09
CA GLY A 81 26.92 13.11 19.08
C GLY A 81 26.45 13.68 17.72
N SER A 82 25.16 14.01 17.59
CA SER A 82 24.58 14.58 16.37
C SER A 82 25.22 15.92 15.99
N VAL A 83 25.67 16.01 14.75
CA VAL A 83 26.11 17.26 14.14
C VAL A 83 25.01 17.73 13.20
N VAL A 84 24.32 18.82 13.53
CA VAL A 84 23.26 19.36 12.67
C VAL A 84 23.84 20.41 11.74
N LEU A 85 23.65 20.22 10.43
CA LEU A 85 24.02 21.16 9.38
C LEU A 85 22.77 21.70 8.70
N SER A 86 22.50 23.00 8.89
CA SER A 86 21.36 23.68 8.28
C SER A 86 21.85 24.71 7.27
N VAL A 87 21.49 24.54 5.99
CA VAL A 87 21.81 25.49 4.93
C VAL A 87 20.70 26.54 4.87
N ASN A 88 21.09 27.82 4.96
CA ASN A 88 20.19 28.95 4.76
C ASN A 88 20.49 29.58 3.38
N PRO A 89 19.69 29.28 2.34
CA PRO A 89 19.95 29.76 0.98
C PRO A 89 19.75 31.27 0.84
N ASP A 90 18.89 31.89 1.65
CA ASP A 90 18.56 33.31 1.55
C ASP A 90 19.68 34.22 2.09
N SER A 91 20.39 33.76 3.12
CA SER A 91 21.55 34.46 3.71
C SER A 91 22.89 33.95 3.22
N ASN A 92 22.89 33.03 2.26
CA ASN A 92 24.05 32.26 1.80
C ASN A 92 24.95 31.82 2.96
N SER A 93 24.37 31.15 3.96
CA SER A 93 25.10 30.74 5.17
C SER A 93 24.75 29.31 5.56
N VAL A 94 25.65 28.69 6.33
CA VAL A 94 25.42 27.37 6.95
C VAL A 94 25.49 27.55 8.46
N THR A 95 24.53 26.97 9.17
CA THR A 95 24.55 26.88 10.64
C THR A 95 24.93 25.48 11.06
N LEU A 96 25.98 25.41 11.87
CA LEU A 96 26.43 24.21 12.58
C LEU A 96 25.93 24.29 14.01
N GLY A 97 25.08 23.34 14.40
CA GLY A 97 24.61 23.17 15.79
C GLY A 97 25.18 21.89 16.39
N LEU A 98 25.68 21.98 17.62
CA LEU A 98 26.20 20.87 18.40
C LEU A 98 25.55 20.90 19.80
N THR A 99 24.91 19.80 20.17
CA THR A 99 24.34 19.60 21.51
C THR A 99 25.08 18.46 22.19
N ILE A 100 25.49 18.68 23.44
CA ILE A 100 26.10 17.64 24.27
C ILE A 100 25.03 17.10 25.19
N GLU A 101 24.93 15.78 25.30
CA GLU A 101 23.93 15.13 26.14
C GLU A 101 24.59 13.99 26.94
N GLN A 102 24.06 13.71 28.12
CA GLN A 102 24.50 12.62 28.99
C GLN A 102 23.37 11.61 29.22
N SER A 103 23.72 10.34 29.37
CA SER A 103 22.80 9.26 29.72
C SER A 103 23.52 8.22 30.57
N ASP A 104 22.82 7.70 31.58
CA ASP A 104 23.31 6.61 32.42
C ASP A 104 22.87 5.23 31.93
N ASN A 105 21.91 5.15 31.01
CA ASN A 105 21.27 3.89 30.57
C ASN A 105 21.17 3.72 29.05
N LEU A 106 21.71 4.67 28.26
CA LEU A 106 21.65 4.72 26.80
C LEU A 106 20.23 4.84 26.21
N VAL A 107 19.23 5.08 27.07
CA VAL A 107 17.82 5.18 26.70
C VAL A 107 17.29 6.58 26.99
N GLU A 108 17.62 7.13 28.16
CA GLU A 108 17.22 8.45 28.62
C GLU A 108 18.40 9.41 28.55
N TRP A 109 18.27 10.47 27.77
CA TRP A 109 19.33 11.46 27.54
C TRP A 109 18.92 12.80 28.14
N THR A 110 19.86 13.50 28.77
CA THR A 110 19.68 14.85 29.30
C THR A 110 20.73 15.75 28.69
N SER A 111 20.32 16.86 28.09
CA SER A 111 21.26 17.82 27.52
C SER A 111 22.15 18.44 28.61
N LEU A 112 23.45 18.42 28.37
CA LEU A 112 24.43 19.18 29.13
C LEU A 112 24.33 20.64 28.67
N ASP A 113 24.19 21.57 29.61
CA ASP A 113 23.94 22.98 29.33
C ASP A 113 24.94 23.58 28.31
N GLY A 114 24.42 24.21 27.25
CA GLY A 114 25.20 24.89 26.20
C GLY A 114 25.05 24.29 24.80
N GLU A 115 24.18 24.89 23.99
CA GLU A 115 24.15 24.65 22.55
C GLU A 115 25.32 25.40 21.89
N LEU A 116 26.22 24.68 21.22
CA LEU A 116 27.27 25.31 20.43
C LEU A 116 26.78 25.54 19.00
N THR A 117 26.31 26.75 18.76
CA THR A 117 25.81 27.17 17.44
C THR A 117 26.80 28.13 16.76
N ARG A 118 27.19 27.79 15.53
CA ARG A 118 28.06 28.63 14.70
C ARG A 118 27.45 28.82 13.32
N THR A 119 27.18 30.07 12.96
CA THR A 119 26.84 30.45 11.59
C THR A 119 28.10 30.79 10.80
N ILE A 120 28.25 30.15 9.65
CA ILE A 120 29.39 30.28 8.75
C ILE A 120 28.87 30.86 7.44
N PRO A 121 29.23 32.10 7.07
CA PRO A 121 28.83 32.68 5.80
C PRO A 121 29.54 31.94 4.66
N ILE A 122 28.81 31.67 3.59
CA ILE A 122 29.31 31.03 2.38
C ILE A 122 29.45 32.13 1.31
N PRO A 123 30.65 32.40 0.80
CA PRO A 123 30.81 33.34 -0.31
C PRO A 123 30.16 32.81 -1.59
N ASP A 124 29.57 33.72 -2.40
CA ASP A 124 28.85 33.44 -3.66
C ASP A 124 29.68 32.76 -4.78
N SER A 125 30.95 32.44 -4.53
CA SER A 125 31.78 31.70 -5.47
C SER A 125 31.39 30.23 -5.52
N LYS A 126 31.26 29.65 -6.71
CA LYS A 126 30.99 28.22 -6.93
C LYS A 126 32.14 27.36 -6.41
N LYS A 127 32.08 26.97 -5.13
CA LYS A 127 33.04 26.09 -4.46
C LYS A 127 32.29 25.01 -3.67
N PHE A 128 32.95 23.87 -3.48
CA PHE A 128 32.49 22.82 -2.59
C PHE A 128 33.12 23.02 -1.21
N TYR A 129 32.32 23.01 -0.15
CA TYR A 129 32.77 23.17 1.23
C TYR A 129 32.62 21.84 1.98
N ARG A 130 33.64 21.46 2.76
CA ARG A 130 33.64 20.27 3.62
C ARG A 130 33.86 20.71 5.06
N PHE A 131 33.01 20.24 5.96
CA PHE A 131 33.15 20.40 7.41
C PHE A 131 33.71 19.11 8.00
N ALA A 132 34.70 19.22 8.87
CA ALA A 132 35.32 18.09 9.54
C ALA A 132 35.58 18.46 11.01
N LEU A 133 35.34 17.51 11.91
CA LEU A 133 35.79 17.60 13.29
C LEU A 133 37.26 17.14 13.30
N ASP A 134 38.18 18.03 13.67
CA ASP A 134 39.57 17.66 13.92
C ASP A 134 39.70 17.03 15.32
N LYS A 135 40.76 16.25 15.53
CA LYS A 135 40.99 15.47 16.76
C LYS A 135 41.36 16.33 17.97
#